data_AF-A0A935FRR0-F1
#
_entry.id   AF-A0A935FRR0-F1
#
_cell.length_a   1.000
_cell.length_b   1.000
_cell.length_c   1.000
_cell.angle_alpha   90.00
_cell.angle_beta   90.00
_cell.angle_gamma   90.00
#
_symmetry.space_group_name_H-M   'P 1'
#
loop_
_entity.id
_entity.type
_entity.pdbx_description
1 polymer ?
#
loop_
_entity_poly.entity_id
_entity_poly.type
_entity_poly.pdbx_seq_one_letter_code
_entity_poly.pdbx_strand_id
1 'polypeptide(L)'
;MKSKEPKLPMNISADAGYGSEENYEYLEKAEVNAYVKYNTFEKERRGKKNSNEFHKDNLPYDAARDEYKCPSDRLLKYKCTETSKTQTGYEVTKRIYECESCADCSLRESCHKSKDNRRIEINEKLRKYRTKARELLLSETGQTYRFFLQPTKYQSDFWDSLEFELN
;
A
#
# COMPACT_ATOMS: atom_id res chain seq x y z
N MET A 1 3.62 19.31 34.11
CA MET A 1 4.27 19.96 32.95
C MET A 1 3.67 19.35 31.70
N LYS A 2 2.89 20.09 30.90
CA LYS A 2 2.49 19.61 29.58
C LYS A 2 3.73 19.73 28.68
N SER A 3 4.34 18.60 28.33
CA SER A 3 5.37 18.55 27.30
C SER A 3 4.81 19.22 26.05
N LYS A 4 5.40 20.35 25.61
CA LYS A 4 5.08 20.92 24.31
C LYS A 4 5.55 19.90 23.28
N GLU A 5 4.63 19.15 22.70
CA GLU A 5 4.94 18.33 21.54
C GLU A 5 5.56 19.25 20.47
N PRO A 6 6.70 18.84 19.87
CA PRO A 6 7.31 19.64 18.82
C PRO A 6 6.31 19.83 17.68
N LYS A 7 6.07 21.08 17.29
CA LYS A 7 5.22 21.38 16.13
C LYS A 7 5.86 20.77 14.89
N LEU A 8 5.10 19.94 14.19
CA LEU A 8 5.52 19.38 12.91
C LEU A 8 5.63 20.49 11.85
N PRO A 9 6.57 20.38 10.90
CA PRO A 9 6.63 21.27 9.74
C PRO A 9 5.40 21.03 8.84
N MET A 10 5.05 22.05 8.04
CA MET A 10 3.91 22.00 7.12
C MET A 10 4.03 20.90 6.05
N ASN A 11 5.26 20.54 5.67
CA ASN A 11 5.54 19.49 4.68
C ASN A 11 6.52 18.48 5.28
N ILE A 12 6.19 17.20 5.15
CA ILE A 12 7.07 16.08 5.54
C ILE A 12 7.27 15.18 4.33
N SER A 13 8.52 14.80 4.08
CA SER A 13 8.89 13.83 3.06
C SER A 13 9.63 12.65 3.70
N ALA A 14 9.26 11.43 3.33
CA ALA A 14 9.92 10.22 3.83
C ALA A 14 9.91 9.10 2.78
N ASP A 15 10.80 8.13 2.97
CA ASP A 15 10.89 6.95 2.10
C ASP A 15 9.71 5.98 2.28
N ALA A 16 9.74 4.88 1.52
CA ALA A 16 8.65 3.90 1.46
C ALA A 16 8.43 3.11 2.76
N GLY A 17 9.40 3.08 3.67
CA GLY A 17 9.29 2.43 4.98
C GLY A 17 8.29 3.13 5.90
N TYR A 18 8.04 4.43 5.68
CA TYR A 18 7.08 5.23 6.45
C TYR A 18 5.68 5.27 5.84
N GLY A 19 5.45 4.62 4.68
CA GLY A 19 4.16 4.62 3.96
C GLY A 19 3.08 3.69 4.55
N SER A 20 2.84 3.76 5.86
CA SER A 20 1.83 2.99 6.59
C SER A 20 0.54 3.78 6.83
N GLU A 21 -0.58 3.09 7.05
CA GLU A 21 -1.88 3.74 7.35
C GLU A 21 -1.79 4.61 8.60
N GLU A 22 -1.13 4.11 9.64
CA GLU A 22 -0.90 4.81 10.91
C GLU A 22 -0.14 6.12 10.69
N ASN A 23 0.95 6.10 9.93
CA ASN A 23 1.75 7.29 9.67
C ASN A 23 0.99 8.30 8.82
N TYR A 24 0.26 7.86 7.80
CA TYR A 24 -0.56 8.75 6.99
C TYR A 24 -1.68 9.39 7.82
N GLU A 25 -2.35 8.62 8.70
CA GLU A 25 -3.37 9.18 9.57
C GLU A 25 -2.80 10.17 10.57
N TYR A 26 -1.63 9.89 11.15
CA TYR A 26 -0.95 10.80 12.05
C TYR A 26 -0.65 12.14 11.37
N LEU A 27 -0.09 12.10 10.16
CA LEU A 27 0.24 13.29 9.38
C LEU A 27 -1.00 14.06 8.93
N GLU A 28 -2.07 13.36 8.55
CA GLU A 28 -3.35 14.00 8.19
C GLU A 28 -3.98 14.71 9.38
N LYS A 29 -4.00 14.08 10.57
CA LYS A 29 -4.51 14.70 11.81
C LYS A 29 -3.70 15.93 12.25
N ALA A 30 -2.41 15.94 11.91
CA ALA A 30 -1.54 17.08 12.15
C ALA A 30 -1.63 18.16 11.05
N GLU A 31 -2.49 17.99 10.05
CA GLU A 31 -2.67 18.90 8.91
C GLU A 31 -1.36 19.14 8.13
N VAL A 32 -0.53 18.10 8.03
CA VAL A 32 0.77 18.12 7.34
C VAL A 32 0.66 17.52 5.94
N ASN A 33 1.29 18.16 4.96
CA ASN A 33 1.43 17.59 3.61
C ASN A 33 2.44 16.43 3.63
N ALA A 34 1.91 15.21 3.48
CA ALA A 34 2.68 13.97 3.55
C ALA A 34 3.22 13.54 2.17
N TYR A 35 4.42 14.00 1.81
CA TYR A 35 5.21 13.52 0.67
C TYR A 35 5.93 12.21 0.99
N VAL A 36 5.20 11.25 1.56
CA VAL A 36 5.73 9.97 2.02
C VAL A 36 5.47 8.90 0.96
N LYS A 37 6.53 8.30 0.43
CA LYS A 37 6.39 7.21 -0.56
C LYS A 37 5.71 6.00 0.08
N TYR A 38 5.03 5.21 -0.76
CA TYR A 38 4.59 3.88 -0.41
C TYR A 38 5.32 2.85 -1.29
N ASN A 39 5.36 1.60 -0.82
CA ASN A 39 6.18 0.52 -1.40
C ASN A 39 5.99 0.28 -2.91
N THR A 40 4.79 0.48 -3.46
CA THR A 40 4.50 0.27 -4.89
C THR A 40 4.57 1.54 -5.74
N PHE A 41 4.80 2.72 -5.15
CA PHE A 41 4.73 4.01 -5.83
C PHE A 41 5.64 4.09 -7.07
N GLU A 42 6.92 3.69 -6.95
CA GLU A 42 7.86 3.79 -8.08
C GLU A 42 7.50 2.84 -9.23
N LYS A 43 6.94 1.66 -8.93
CA LYS A 43 6.45 0.73 -9.95
C LYS A 43 5.25 1.30 -10.68
N GLU A 44 4.27 1.80 -9.93
CA GLU A 44 3.05 2.37 -10.49
C GLU A 44 3.32 3.66 -11.26
N ARG A 45 4.28 4.49 -10.82
CA ARG A 45 4.73 5.68 -11.56
C ARG A 45 5.29 5.33 -12.94
N ARG A 46 6.05 4.24 -13.03
CA ARG A 46 6.60 3.72 -14.29
C ARG A 46 5.55 2.97 -15.14
N GLY A 47 4.28 3.00 -14.74
CA GLY A 47 3.20 2.27 -15.41
C GLY A 47 3.27 0.75 -15.23
N LYS A 48 4.12 0.23 -14.34
CA LYS A 48 4.24 -1.21 -14.09
C LYS A 48 3.14 -1.67 -13.14
N LYS A 49 2.25 -2.52 -13.64
CA LYS A 49 1.26 -3.24 -12.82
C LYS A 49 1.91 -4.46 -12.14
N ASN A 50 1.20 -5.04 -11.18
CA ASN A 50 1.59 -6.33 -10.63
C ASN A 50 1.48 -7.40 -11.73
N SER A 51 2.54 -8.17 -11.97
CA SER A 51 2.56 -9.21 -13.00
C SER A 51 1.68 -10.42 -12.66
N ASN A 52 1.37 -10.62 -11.37
CA ASN A 52 0.46 -11.68 -10.95
C ASN A 52 -0.99 -11.27 -11.24
N GLU A 53 -1.64 -11.89 -12.22
CA GLU A 53 -3.05 -11.65 -12.56
C GLU A 53 -4.00 -11.91 -11.37
N PHE A 54 -3.62 -12.82 -10.47
CA PHE A 54 -4.38 -13.12 -9.26
C PHE A 54 -4.09 -12.12 -8.13
N HIS A 55 -3.29 -11.07 -8.33
CA HIS A 55 -3.13 -10.04 -7.31
C HIS A 55 -4.44 -9.26 -7.12
N LYS A 56 -4.82 -8.97 -5.86
CA LYS A 56 -6.08 -8.28 -5.54
C LYS A 56 -6.24 -6.90 -6.20
N ASP A 57 -5.13 -6.21 -6.47
CA ASP A 57 -5.16 -4.89 -7.14
C ASP A 57 -5.38 -5.00 -8.66
N ASN A 58 -5.30 -6.20 -9.23
CA ASN A 58 -5.61 -6.46 -10.64
C ASN A 58 -7.07 -6.94 -10.84
N LEU A 59 -7.81 -7.20 -9.77
CA LEU A 59 -9.20 -7.67 -9.87
C LEU A 59 -10.16 -6.50 -10.14
N PRO A 60 -11.05 -6.61 -11.14
CA PRO A 60 -12.12 -5.65 -11.34
C PRO A 60 -13.03 -5.58 -10.10
N TYR A 61 -13.45 -4.37 -9.74
CA TYR A 61 -14.38 -4.10 -8.64
C TYR A 61 -15.66 -3.46 -9.19
N ASP A 62 -16.81 -4.04 -8.86
CA ASP A 62 -18.14 -3.50 -9.13
C ASP A 62 -18.63 -2.75 -7.88
N ALA A 63 -18.64 -1.43 -7.95
CA ALA A 63 -19.06 -0.57 -6.84
C ALA A 63 -20.57 -0.60 -6.59
N ALA A 64 -21.40 -0.95 -7.59
CA ALA A 64 -22.85 -1.01 -7.42
C ALA A 64 -23.28 -2.26 -6.63
N ARG A 65 -22.51 -3.36 -6.80
CA ARG A 65 -22.76 -4.63 -6.10
C ARG A 65 -21.88 -4.84 -4.87
N ASP A 66 -20.80 -4.07 -4.72
CA ASP A 66 -19.75 -4.29 -3.71
C ASP A 66 -19.11 -5.68 -3.85
N GLU A 67 -18.61 -5.97 -5.05
CA GLU A 67 -18.07 -7.29 -5.41
C GLU A 67 -16.82 -7.16 -6.28
N TYR A 68 -15.90 -8.12 -6.14
CA TYR A 68 -14.76 -8.26 -7.04
C TYR A 68 -14.95 -9.43 -8.00
N LYS A 69 -14.37 -9.35 -9.20
CA LYS A 69 -14.34 -10.46 -10.16
C LYS A 69 -12.95 -11.09 -10.22
N CYS A 70 -12.87 -12.41 -10.09
CA CYS A 70 -11.60 -13.14 -10.24
C CYS A 70 -11.29 -13.44 -11.72
N PRO A 71 -10.06 -13.87 -12.06
CA PRO A 71 -9.70 -14.23 -13.44
C PRO A 71 -10.49 -15.41 -14.05
N SER A 72 -11.14 -16.24 -13.22
CA SER A 72 -12.07 -17.29 -13.67
C SER A 72 -13.52 -16.81 -13.74
N ASP A 73 -13.74 -15.49 -13.80
CA ASP A 73 -15.05 -14.84 -13.86
C ASP A 73 -15.99 -15.09 -12.65
N ARG A 74 -15.47 -15.67 -11.56
CA ARG A 74 -16.25 -15.87 -10.32
C ARG A 74 -16.23 -14.62 -9.46
N LEU A 75 -17.33 -14.40 -8.74
CA LEU A 75 -17.51 -13.23 -7.88
C LEU A 75 -16.95 -13.49 -6.48
N LEU A 76 -16.27 -12.49 -5.94
CA LEU A 76 -15.90 -12.39 -4.54
C LEU A 76 -16.80 -11.36 -3.89
N LYS A 77 -17.67 -11.83 -2.99
CA LYS A 77 -18.66 -11.00 -2.29
C LYS A 77 -18.11 -10.55 -0.94
N TYR A 78 -18.62 -9.42 -0.46
CA TYR A 78 -18.34 -8.98 0.89
C TYR A 78 -18.74 -10.08 1.90
N LYS A 79 -17.80 -10.47 2.76
CA LYS A 79 -18.00 -11.49 3.79
C LYS A 79 -18.12 -10.86 5.17
N CYS A 80 -17.14 -10.04 5.54
CA CYS A 80 -17.10 -9.39 6.84
C CYS A 80 -16.08 -8.24 6.84
N THR A 81 -16.07 -7.48 7.94
CA THR A 81 -15.03 -6.52 8.25
C THR A 81 -14.26 -7.04 9.46
N GLU A 82 -12.93 -7.05 9.37
CA GLU A 82 -12.05 -7.48 10.45
C GLU A 82 -11.19 -6.31 10.91
N THR A 83 -11.02 -6.21 12.23
CA THR A 83 -10.14 -5.23 12.87
C THR A 83 -9.01 -5.96 13.59
N SER A 84 -7.78 -5.51 13.39
CA SER A 84 -6.60 -6.04 14.07
C SER A 84 -5.70 -4.90 14.54
N LYS A 85 -4.74 -5.22 15.44
CA LYS A 85 -3.76 -4.26 15.93
C LYS A 85 -2.40 -4.52 15.30
N THR A 86 -1.71 -3.44 14.92
CA THR A 86 -0.29 -3.49 14.55
C THR A 86 0.58 -3.72 15.79
N GLN A 87 1.89 -3.90 15.59
CA GLN A 87 2.86 -4.00 16.69
C GLN A 87 2.88 -2.75 17.59
N THR A 88 2.57 -1.57 17.05
CA THR A 88 2.46 -0.29 17.77
C THR A 88 1.13 -0.13 18.51
N GLY A 89 0.19 -1.07 18.35
CA GLY A 89 -1.15 -1.01 18.94
C GLY A 89 -2.18 -0.27 18.09
N TYR A 90 -1.80 0.21 16.90
CA TYR A 90 -2.70 0.89 15.98
C TYR A 90 -3.75 -0.05 15.39
N GLU A 91 -5.01 0.38 15.38
CA GLU A 91 -6.13 -0.41 14.88
C GLU A 91 -6.29 -0.26 13.37
N VAL A 92 -6.14 -1.37 12.64
CA VAL A 92 -6.35 -1.46 11.20
C VAL A 92 -7.64 -2.21 10.94
N THR A 93 -8.51 -1.63 10.11
CA THR A 93 -9.76 -2.25 9.69
C THR A 93 -9.68 -2.63 8.21
N LYS A 94 -10.05 -3.88 7.89
CA LYS A 94 -10.05 -4.41 6.51
C LYS A 94 -11.38 -5.05 6.17
N ARG A 95 -11.85 -4.79 4.95
CA ARG A 95 -12.98 -5.51 4.37
C ARG A 95 -12.50 -6.81 3.76
N ILE A 96 -13.22 -7.88 4.03
CA ILE A 96 -12.93 -9.22 3.58
C ILE A 96 -13.93 -9.58 2.49
N TYR A 97 -13.41 -10.00 1.33
CA TYR A 97 -14.22 -10.52 0.24
C TYR A 97 -13.83 -11.97 -0.04
N GLU A 98 -14.83 -12.83 -0.24
CA GLU A 98 -14.64 -14.26 -0.45
C GLU A 98 -15.38 -14.74 -1.68
N CYS A 99 -14.72 -15.61 -2.45
CA CYS A 99 -15.31 -16.27 -3.60
C CYS A 99 -16.40 -17.24 -3.15
N GLU A 100 -17.51 -17.30 -3.89
CA GLU A 100 -18.65 -18.17 -3.55
C GLU A 100 -18.24 -19.66 -3.49
N SER A 101 -17.49 -20.13 -4.50
CA SER A 101 -16.89 -21.47 -4.50
C SER A 101 -15.66 -21.54 -5.39
N CYS A 102 -14.61 -22.22 -4.91
CA CYS A 102 -13.39 -22.53 -5.66
C CYS A 102 -13.21 -24.03 -5.95
N ALA A 103 -14.15 -24.91 -5.57
CA ALA A 103 -13.99 -26.37 -5.62
C ALA A 103 -13.61 -26.88 -7.03
N ASP A 104 -14.34 -26.44 -8.06
CA ASP A 104 -14.11 -26.87 -9.45
C ASP A 104 -13.44 -25.78 -10.30
N CYS A 105 -12.52 -25.01 -9.71
CA CYS A 105 -11.84 -23.93 -10.43
C CYS A 105 -10.52 -24.42 -11.03
N SER A 106 -10.42 -24.43 -12.36
CA SER A 106 -9.20 -24.82 -13.09
C SER A 106 -7.99 -23.93 -12.80
N LEU A 107 -8.22 -22.68 -12.40
CA LEU A 107 -7.16 -21.73 -12.01
C LEU A 107 -6.83 -21.79 -10.50
N ARG A 108 -7.43 -22.68 -9.72
CA ARG A 108 -7.27 -22.70 -8.25
C ARG A 108 -5.80 -22.80 -7.84
N GLU A 109 -5.06 -23.73 -8.42
CA GLU A 109 -3.67 -24.04 -8.03
C GLU A 109 -2.72 -22.86 -8.26
N SER A 110 -2.92 -22.10 -9.34
CA SER A 110 -2.17 -20.86 -9.61
C SER A 110 -2.70 -19.64 -8.85
N CYS A 111 -3.97 -19.66 -8.47
CA CYS A 111 -4.65 -18.52 -7.87
C CYS A 111 -4.32 -18.33 -6.39
N HIS A 112 -4.40 -19.37 -5.55
CA HIS A 112 -4.13 -19.28 -4.11
C HIS A 112 -3.85 -20.65 -3.47
N LYS A 113 -3.23 -20.65 -2.30
CA LYS A 113 -2.86 -21.88 -1.55
C LYS A 113 -3.80 -22.26 -0.41
N SER A 114 -4.82 -21.45 -0.11
CA SER A 114 -5.81 -21.75 0.95
C SER A 114 -6.55 -23.06 0.69
N LYS A 115 -6.86 -23.81 1.75
CA LYS A 115 -7.75 -24.98 1.69
C LYS A 115 -9.19 -24.58 1.36
N ASP A 116 -9.61 -23.40 1.80
CA ASP A 116 -10.96 -22.87 1.59
C ASP A 116 -11.08 -22.13 0.24
N ASN A 117 -12.14 -21.34 0.10
CA ASN A 117 -12.33 -20.43 -1.02
C ASN A 117 -11.30 -19.30 -1.01
N ARG A 118 -11.11 -18.70 -2.18
CA ARG A 118 -10.29 -17.51 -2.34
C ARG A 118 -10.84 -16.38 -1.51
N ARG A 119 -9.99 -15.79 -0.66
CA ARG A 119 -10.29 -14.59 0.12
C ARG A 119 -9.32 -13.47 -0.23
N ILE A 120 -9.79 -12.23 -0.30
CA ILE A 120 -8.95 -11.03 -0.40
C ILE A 120 -9.29 -10.06 0.72
N GLU A 121 -8.29 -9.29 1.15
CA GLU A 121 -8.46 -8.25 2.17
C GLU A 121 -8.18 -6.88 1.58
N ILE A 122 -9.13 -5.98 1.74
CA ILE A 122 -9.10 -4.62 1.23
C ILE A 122 -9.02 -3.64 2.39
N ASN A 123 -7.92 -2.90 2.44
CA ASN A 123 -7.76 -1.78 3.35
C ASN A 123 -8.10 -0.49 2.59
N GLU A 124 -9.35 -0.05 2.72
CA GLU A 124 -9.85 1.13 2.00
C GLU A 124 -9.20 2.42 2.50
N LYS A 125 -8.95 2.52 3.80
CA LYS A 125 -8.34 3.71 4.42
C LYS A 125 -6.91 3.91 3.92
N LEU A 126 -6.10 2.86 3.92
CA LEU A 126 -4.76 2.90 3.33
C LEU A 126 -4.80 3.18 1.81
N ARG A 127 -5.77 2.63 1.07
CA ARG A 127 -5.93 2.96 -0.36
C ARG A 127 -6.19 4.44 -0.56
N LYS A 128 -7.08 5.06 0.23
CA LYS A 128 -7.33 6.51 0.20
C LYS A 128 -6.07 7.31 0.48
N TYR A 129 -5.31 6.94 1.52
CA TYR A 129 -4.05 7.62 1.83
C TYR A 129 -3.01 7.50 0.72
N ARG A 130 -2.88 6.32 0.11
CA ARG A 130 -1.97 6.12 -1.03
C ARG A 130 -2.37 6.95 -2.24
N THR A 131 -3.66 7.12 -2.52
CA THR A 131 -4.14 8.02 -3.58
C THR A 131 -3.73 9.47 -3.29
N LYS A 132 -3.99 9.99 -2.09
CA LYS A 132 -3.58 11.35 -1.69
C LYS A 132 -2.05 11.53 -1.76
N ALA A 133 -1.31 10.57 -1.22
CA ALA A 133 0.15 10.59 -1.26
C ALA A 133 0.67 10.57 -2.71
N ARG A 134 0.05 9.79 -3.60
CA ARG A 134 0.40 9.74 -5.02
C ARG A 134 0.19 11.09 -5.69
N GLU A 135 -0.96 11.74 -5.47
CA GLU A 135 -1.25 13.07 -6.03
C GLU A 135 -0.20 14.10 -5.58
N LEU A 136 0.11 14.14 -4.28
CA LEU A 136 1.16 15.00 -3.73
C LEU A 136 2.52 14.70 -4.34
N LEU A 137 2.92 13.43 -4.42
CA LEU A 137 4.22 13.00 -4.97
C LEU A 137 4.37 13.22 -6.48
N LEU A 138 3.27 13.42 -7.22
CA LEU A 138 3.28 13.72 -8.65
C LEU A 138 3.18 15.23 -8.94
N SER A 139 2.78 16.05 -7.97
CA SER A 139 2.81 17.51 -8.06
C SER A 139 4.23 18.05 -8.31
N GLU A 140 4.35 19.29 -8.80
CA GLU A 140 5.64 19.96 -9.02
C GLU A 140 6.49 19.98 -7.74
N THR A 141 5.90 20.39 -6.62
CA THR A 141 6.56 20.36 -5.30
C THR A 141 6.95 18.95 -4.88
N GLY A 142 6.10 17.96 -5.17
CA GLY A 142 6.39 16.56 -4.89
C GLY A 142 7.58 16.02 -5.68
N GLN A 143 7.77 16.45 -6.92
CA GLN A 143 8.94 16.08 -7.71
C GLN A 143 10.24 16.58 -7.07
N THR A 144 10.24 17.81 -6.52
CA THR A 144 11.36 18.36 -5.75
C THR A 144 11.66 17.51 -4.51
N TYR A 145 10.66 17.22 -3.66
CA TYR A 145 10.86 16.39 -2.46
C TYR A 145 11.36 14.99 -2.81
N ARG A 146 10.93 14.43 -3.93
CA ARG A 146 11.35 13.09 -4.35
C ARG A 146 12.78 13.02 -4.84
N PHE A 147 13.34 14.10 -5.37
CA PHE A 147 14.75 14.17 -5.73
C PHE A 147 15.64 14.00 -4.50
N PHE A 148 15.28 14.64 -3.39
CA PHE A 148 16.01 14.55 -2.12
C PHE A 148 15.82 13.22 -1.36
N LEU A 149 14.79 12.43 -1.70
CA LEU A 149 14.51 11.12 -1.11
C LEU A 149 15.16 9.95 -1.87
N GLN A 150 15.95 10.20 -2.92
CA GLN A 150 16.73 9.14 -3.56
C GLN A 150 18.17 9.19 -3.02
N PRO A 151 18.79 8.04 -2.68
CA PRO A 151 20.23 8.04 -2.49
C PRO A 151 20.85 8.61 -3.76
N THR A 152 21.73 9.60 -3.61
CA THR A 152 22.45 10.12 -4.77
C THR A 152 23.21 8.97 -5.41
N LYS A 153 23.44 9.00 -6.73
CA LYS A 153 24.24 7.97 -7.42
C LYS A 153 25.58 7.70 -6.70
N TYR A 154 26.17 8.76 -6.14
CA TYR A 154 27.39 8.68 -5.35
C TYR A 154 27.23 7.89 -4.03
N GLN A 155 26.06 8.03 -3.38
CA GLN A 155 25.74 7.32 -2.15
C GLN A 155 25.39 5.86 -2.40
N SER A 156 24.71 5.53 -3.51
CA SER A 156 24.49 4.12 -3.90
C SER A 156 25.80 3.42 -4.21
N ASP A 157 26.68 4.06 -5.00
CA ASP A 157 27.99 3.49 -5.37
C ASP A 157 28.88 3.29 -4.13
N PHE A 158 28.77 4.16 -3.12
CA PHE A 158 29.47 4.02 -1.83
C PHE A 158 28.99 2.83 -1.00
N TRP A 159 27.67 2.60 -0.91
CA TRP A 159 27.11 1.45 -0.17
C TRP A 159 27.37 0.13 -0.90
N ASP A 160 27.26 0.11 -2.23
CA ASP A 160 27.60 -1.05 -3.06
C ASP A 160 29.10 -1.43 -2.91
N SER A 161 29.98 -0.44 -2.73
CA SER A 161 31.41 -0.65 -2.45
C SER A 161 31.68 -1.21 -1.05
N LEU A 162 30.87 -0.83 -0.05
CA LEU A 162 31.00 -1.31 1.34
C LEU A 162 30.49 -2.74 1.52
N GLU A 163 29.48 -3.16 0.77
CA GLU A 163 29.01 -4.57 0.77
C GLU A 163 30.00 -5.53 0.11
N PHE A 164 30.87 -5.04 -0.77
CA PHE A 164 31.93 -5.81 -1.40
C PHE A 164 33.14 -6.05 -0.48
N GLU A 165 33.38 -5.19 0.51
CA GLU A 165 34.47 -5.34 1.48
C GLU A 165 34.10 -6.20 2.69
N LEU A 166 32.82 -6.55 2.86
CA LEU A 166 32.30 -7.34 3.98
C LEU A 166 31.91 -8.78 3.62
N ASN A 167 32.19 -9.23 2.38
CA ASN A 167 32.08 -10.62 1.91
C ASN A 167 33.44 -11.11 1.38
#